data_AF-A0A941X4Y8-F1
#
_entry.id   AF-A0A941X4Y8-F1
#
_cell.length_a   1.000
_cell.length_b   1.000
_cell.length_c   1.000
_cell.angle_alpha   90.00
_cell.angle_beta   90.00
_cell.angle_gamma   90.00
#
_symmetry.space_group_name_H-M   'P 1'
#
loop_
_entity.id
_entity.type
_entity.pdbx_description
1 polymer ?
#
loop_
_entity_poly.entity_id
_entity_poly.type
_entity_poly.pdbx_seq_one_letter_code
_entity_poly.pdbx_strand_id
1 'polypeptide(L)'
;MENNEEILKKISSGDPEAIAEAVDTVKENGDLVIAGKLLDILSQPLAPSTITIIANLLADIKDNQFKDLLIQKLEQTSEGTLKKELLRIVWESSLDYSSYLDHFLQILQEDDFTVAFEASTVIENLVPHLMPEQRTKLTDILQVFPEDKKFLAENILEELSYQE
;
A
#
# COMPACT_ATOMS: atom_id res chain seq x y z
N MET A 1 9.58 21.47 -19.30
CA MET A 1 8.92 20.71 -18.22
C MET A 1 7.51 20.48 -18.69
N GLU A 2 7.12 19.22 -18.89
CA GLU A 2 5.73 18.89 -19.23
C GLU A 2 4.80 19.36 -18.10
N ASN A 3 3.61 19.81 -18.46
CA ASN A 3 2.61 20.23 -17.47
C ASN A 3 2.01 18.98 -16.80
N ASN A 4 1.71 19.02 -15.50
CA ASN A 4 1.12 17.90 -14.76
C ASN A 4 -0.18 17.37 -15.43
N GLU A 5 -0.90 18.19 -16.20
CA GLU A 5 -2.08 17.76 -16.97
C GLU A 5 -1.74 16.88 -18.19
N GLU A 6 -0.60 17.09 -18.83
CA GLU A 6 -0.16 16.29 -19.98
C GLU A 6 0.28 14.89 -19.54
N ILE A 7 1.02 14.82 -18.43
CA ILE A 7 1.45 13.56 -17.78
C ILE A 7 0.22 12.69 -17.46
N LEU A 8 -0.85 13.29 -16.91
CA LEU A 8 -2.08 12.55 -16.58
C LEU A 8 -2.86 12.08 -17.80
N LYS A 9 -2.88 12.88 -18.87
CA LYS A 9 -3.48 12.46 -20.15
C LYS A 9 -2.74 11.26 -20.71
N LYS A 10 -1.41 11.26 -20.64
CA LYS A 10 -0.59 10.11 -21.05
C LYS A 10 -0.90 8.87 -20.20
N ILE A 11 -0.98 9.00 -18.87
CA ILE A 11 -1.33 7.88 -17.98
C ILE A 11 -2.74 7.35 -18.26
N SER A 12 -3.71 8.24 -18.43
CA SER A 12 -5.13 7.90 -18.63
C SER A 12 -5.43 7.42 -20.05
N SER A 13 -4.50 7.58 -21.00
CA SER A 13 -4.69 7.15 -22.39
C SER A 13 -4.75 5.63 -22.54
N GLY A 14 -4.20 4.89 -21.58
CA GLY A 14 -4.04 3.43 -21.65
C GLY A 14 -2.90 2.99 -22.58
N ASP A 15 -2.20 3.92 -23.23
CA ASP A 15 -1.04 3.63 -24.07
C ASP A 15 0.20 3.34 -23.20
N PRO A 16 0.78 2.12 -23.27
CA PRO A 16 1.92 1.75 -22.44
C PRO A 16 3.14 2.66 -22.61
N GLU A 17 3.38 3.20 -23.82
CA GLU A 17 4.53 4.07 -24.09
C GLU A 17 4.33 5.46 -23.49
N ALA A 18 3.14 6.06 -23.68
CA ALA A 18 2.76 7.30 -23.00
C ALA A 18 2.77 7.16 -21.47
N ILE A 19 2.28 6.03 -20.94
CA ILE A 19 2.33 5.75 -19.50
C ILE A 19 3.79 5.68 -19.03
N ALA A 20 4.68 4.98 -19.75
CA ALA A 20 6.10 4.87 -19.40
C ALA A 20 6.85 6.22 -19.42
N GLU A 21 6.52 7.11 -20.37
CA GLU A 21 7.11 8.45 -20.41
C GLU A 21 6.63 9.33 -19.25
N ALA A 22 5.33 9.23 -18.91
CA ALA A 22 4.77 9.89 -17.75
C ALA A 22 5.39 9.36 -16.45
N VAL A 23 5.57 8.03 -16.35
CA VAL A 23 6.24 7.32 -15.26
C VAL A 23 7.62 7.89 -14.96
N ASP A 24 8.48 7.99 -15.98
CA ASP A 24 9.85 8.46 -15.81
C ASP A 24 9.87 9.92 -15.35
N THR A 25 8.93 10.74 -15.85
CA THR A 25 8.78 12.13 -15.43
C THR A 25 8.36 12.26 -13.95
N VAL A 26 7.52 11.36 -13.44
CA VAL A 26 7.15 11.32 -12.00
C VAL A 26 8.35 10.90 -11.15
N LYS A 27 9.08 9.86 -11.58
CA LYS A 27 10.23 9.31 -10.87
C LYS A 27 11.37 10.33 -10.71
N GLU A 28 11.61 11.17 -11.71
CA GLU A 28 12.68 12.17 -11.66
C GLU A 28 12.33 13.41 -10.83
N ASN A 29 11.04 13.79 -10.77
CA ASN A 29 10.63 15.04 -10.13
C ASN A 29 10.05 14.87 -8.71
N GLY A 30 9.67 13.65 -8.31
CA GLY A 30 9.18 13.39 -6.95
C GLY A 30 7.94 14.19 -6.56
N ASP A 31 7.10 14.55 -7.53
CA ASP A 31 5.97 15.45 -7.29
C ASP A 31 4.80 14.70 -6.62
N LEU A 32 4.64 14.91 -5.30
CA LEU A 32 3.52 14.40 -4.52
C LEU A 32 2.15 14.80 -5.10
N VAL A 33 2.07 15.90 -5.84
CA VAL A 33 0.85 16.29 -6.56
C VAL A 33 0.50 15.25 -7.62
N ILE A 34 1.49 14.73 -8.35
CA ILE A 34 1.23 13.69 -9.36
C ILE A 34 0.90 12.36 -8.66
N ALA A 35 1.60 12.01 -7.59
CA ALA A 35 1.31 10.81 -6.80
C ALA A 35 -0.14 10.80 -6.29
N GLY A 36 -0.63 11.93 -5.76
CA GLY A 36 -2.02 12.07 -5.34
C GLY A 36 -3.02 11.87 -6.48
N LYS A 37 -2.72 12.40 -7.67
CA LYS A 37 -3.58 12.21 -8.84
C LYS A 37 -3.57 10.79 -9.36
N LEU A 38 -2.43 10.08 -9.28
CA LEU A 38 -2.33 8.66 -9.62
C LEU A 38 -3.20 7.80 -8.67
N LEU A 39 -3.20 8.11 -7.37
CA LEU A 39 -4.10 7.47 -6.40
C LEU A 39 -5.57 7.70 -6.72
N ASP A 40 -5.92 8.90 -7.21
CA ASP A 40 -7.29 9.19 -7.67
C ASP A 40 -7.65 8.46 -8.96
N ILE A 41 -6.70 8.29 -9.89
CA ILE A 41 -6.90 7.50 -11.11
C ILE A 41 -7.15 6.03 -10.77
N LEU A 42 -6.44 5.45 -9.79
CA LEU A 42 -6.69 4.07 -9.33
C LEU A 42 -8.13 3.85 -8.81
N SER A 43 -8.83 4.92 -8.43
CA SER A 43 -10.24 4.84 -8.01
C SER A 43 -11.22 4.68 -9.19
N GLN A 44 -10.74 4.70 -10.43
CA GLN A 44 -11.54 4.59 -11.64
C GLN A 44 -11.49 3.18 -12.23
N PRO A 45 -12.47 2.78 -13.08
CA PRO A 45 -12.38 1.54 -13.84
C PRO A 45 -11.21 1.62 -14.84
N LEU A 46 -10.18 0.80 -14.61
CA LEU A 46 -8.96 0.75 -15.41
C LEU A 46 -8.72 -0.68 -15.93
N ALA A 47 -7.97 -0.79 -17.02
CA ALA A 47 -7.44 -2.08 -17.44
C ALA A 47 -6.45 -2.63 -16.39
N PRO A 48 -6.42 -3.95 -16.12
CA PRO A 48 -5.50 -4.53 -15.13
C PRO A 48 -4.03 -4.15 -15.36
N SER A 49 -3.59 -4.09 -16.62
CA SER A 49 -2.24 -3.64 -16.98
C SER A 49 -1.94 -2.21 -16.53
N THR A 50 -2.91 -1.31 -16.64
CA THR A 50 -2.77 0.10 -16.22
C THR A 50 -2.71 0.19 -14.70
N ILE A 51 -3.53 -0.58 -13.98
CA ILE A 51 -3.47 -0.67 -12.51
C ILE A 51 -2.08 -1.12 -12.07
N THR A 52 -1.56 -2.20 -12.65
CA THR A 52 -0.22 -2.71 -12.34
C THR A 52 0.86 -1.65 -12.57
N ILE A 53 0.82 -0.93 -13.70
CA ILE A 53 1.83 0.10 -13.97
C ILE A 53 1.74 1.24 -12.94
N ILE A 54 0.55 1.73 -12.63
CA ILE A 54 0.37 2.82 -11.65
C ILE A 54 0.75 2.36 -10.23
N ALA A 55 0.41 1.15 -9.83
CA ALA A 55 0.79 0.62 -8.53
C ALA A 55 2.32 0.52 -8.39
N ASN A 56 3.00 -0.02 -9.40
CA ASN A 56 4.47 -0.13 -9.40
C ASN A 56 5.14 1.25 -9.32
N LEU A 57 4.57 2.25 -10.00
CA LEU A 57 5.04 3.63 -9.91
C LEU A 57 4.98 4.20 -8.51
N LEU A 58 3.83 4.03 -7.87
CA LEU A 58 3.57 4.56 -6.55
C LEU A 58 4.44 3.84 -5.52
N ALA A 59 4.68 2.54 -5.67
CA ALA A 59 5.56 1.76 -4.81
C ALA A 59 7.04 2.23 -4.91
N ASP A 60 7.49 2.64 -6.10
CA ASP A 60 8.85 3.14 -6.35
C ASP A 60 9.13 4.53 -5.74
N ILE A 61 8.13 5.23 -5.21
CA ILE A 61 8.29 6.55 -4.59
C ILE A 61 9.09 6.42 -3.29
N LYS A 62 10.11 7.29 -3.13
CA LYS A 62 11.02 7.31 -1.97
C LYS A 62 10.81 8.52 -1.05
N ASP A 63 9.91 9.42 -1.39
CA ASP A 63 9.59 10.57 -0.54
C ASP A 63 8.76 10.10 0.67
N ASN A 64 9.26 10.35 1.89
CA ASN A 64 8.57 9.96 3.12
C ASN A 64 7.19 10.63 3.29
N GLN A 65 6.96 11.80 2.68
CA GLN A 65 5.65 12.47 2.70
C GLN A 65 4.59 11.69 1.90
N PHE A 66 5.01 10.82 0.98
CA PHE A 66 4.08 9.96 0.24
C PHE A 66 3.35 8.97 1.16
N LYS A 67 3.97 8.55 2.27
CA LYS A 67 3.35 7.63 3.23
C LYS A 67 2.01 8.16 3.71
N ASP A 68 2.00 9.42 4.14
CA ASP A 68 0.82 10.06 4.71
C ASP A 68 -0.29 10.19 3.66
N LEU A 69 0.08 10.50 2.42
CA LEU A 69 -0.85 10.59 1.29
C LEU A 69 -1.48 9.24 0.96
N LEU A 70 -0.68 8.17 0.93
CA LEU A 70 -1.15 6.82 0.64
C LEU A 70 -2.07 6.29 1.75
N ILE A 71 -1.69 6.48 3.02
CA ILE A 71 -2.52 6.07 4.16
C ILE A 71 -3.82 6.86 4.21
N GLN A 72 -3.78 8.18 3.99
CA GLN A 72 -4.99 8.99 3.91
C GLN A 72 -5.95 8.48 2.82
N LYS A 73 -5.44 8.06 1.66
CA LYS A 73 -6.26 7.47 0.60
C LYS A 73 -6.85 6.13 1.03
N LEU A 74 -6.05 5.28 1.69
CA LEU A 74 -6.50 3.98 2.20
C LEU A 74 -7.63 4.13 3.22
N GLU A 75 -7.49 5.05 4.18
CA GLU A 75 -8.51 5.36 5.20
C GLU A 75 -9.83 5.85 4.59
N GLN A 76 -9.77 6.60 3.48
CA GLN A 76 -10.95 7.13 2.79
C GLN A 76 -11.60 6.12 1.85
N THR A 77 -10.96 4.98 1.60
CA THR A 77 -11.43 3.99 0.65
C THR A 77 -12.33 2.98 1.34
N SER A 78 -13.58 2.86 0.89
CA SER A 78 -14.50 1.80 1.35
C SER A 78 -14.59 0.62 0.37
N GLU A 79 -14.05 0.76 -0.83
CA GLU A 79 -14.12 -0.25 -1.89
C GLU A 79 -12.97 -1.27 -1.75
N GLY A 80 -13.31 -2.56 -1.66
CA GLY A 80 -12.33 -3.60 -1.32
C GLY A 80 -11.25 -3.82 -2.38
N THR A 81 -11.57 -3.67 -3.67
CA THR A 81 -10.58 -3.84 -4.76
C THR A 81 -9.51 -2.77 -4.68
N LEU A 82 -9.90 -1.51 -4.51
CA LEU A 82 -8.99 -0.39 -4.35
C LEU A 82 -8.18 -0.51 -3.05
N LYS A 83 -8.79 -0.89 -1.92
CA LYS A 83 -8.04 -1.15 -0.68
C LYS A 83 -6.91 -2.15 -0.89
N LYS A 84 -7.15 -3.25 -1.62
CA LYS A 84 -6.10 -4.24 -1.93
C LYS A 84 -4.97 -3.65 -2.74
N GLU A 85 -5.27 -2.86 -3.78
CA GLU A 85 -4.21 -2.21 -4.58
C GLU A 85 -3.41 -1.20 -3.75
N LEU A 86 -4.07 -0.47 -2.84
CA LEU A 86 -3.38 0.45 -1.94
C LEU A 86 -2.47 -0.29 -0.94
N LEU A 87 -2.95 -1.40 -0.36
CA LEU A 87 -2.14 -2.27 0.51
C LEU A 87 -0.97 -2.91 -0.25
N ARG A 88 -1.19 -3.29 -1.51
CA ARG A 88 -0.15 -3.77 -2.41
C ARG A 88 0.97 -2.74 -2.59
N ILE A 89 0.60 -1.49 -2.85
CA ILE A 89 1.57 -0.39 -2.95
C ILE A 89 2.34 -0.22 -1.64
N VAL A 90 1.69 -0.38 -0.48
CA VAL A 90 2.37 -0.29 0.83
C VAL A 90 3.48 -1.33 0.96
N TRP A 91 3.19 -2.62 0.74
CA TRP A 91 4.20 -3.66 0.97
C TRP A 91 5.25 -3.76 -0.14
N GLU A 92 4.92 -3.38 -1.38
CA GLU A 92 5.89 -3.29 -2.47
C GLU A 92 6.82 -2.07 -2.35
N SER A 93 6.45 -1.07 -1.54
CA SER A 93 7.23 0.14 -1.34
C SER A 93 8.45 -0.07 -0.45
N SER A 94 9.53 0.67 -0.73
CA SER A 94 10.72 0.72 0.13
C SER A 94 10.57 1.61 1.38
N LEU A 95 9.43 2.27 1.54
CA LEU A 95 9.16 3.18 2.66
C LEU A 95 8.76 2.41 3.93
N ASP A 96 9.16 2.91 5.09
CA ASP A 96 8.79 2.33 6.38
C ASP A 96 7.42 2.85 6.86
N TYR A 97 6.41 1.98 6.85
CA TYR A 97 5.05 2.23 7.32
C TYR A 97 4.78 1.71 8.75
N SER A 98 5.80 1.31 9.51
CA SER A 98 5.65 0.75 10.86
C SER A 98 4.86 1.66 11.82
N SER A 99 4.94 2.99 11.64
CA SER A 99 4.15 3.97 12.40
C SER A 99 2.63 3.85 12.20
N TYR A 100 2.20 3.16 11.15
CA TYR A 100 0.80 2.95 10.77
C TYR A 100 0.29 1.54 11.11
N LEU A 101 1.04 0.76 11.91
CA LEU A 101 0.67 -0.61 12.31
C LEU A 101 -0.79 -0.73 12.78
N ASP A 102 -1.26 0.23 13.57
CA ASP A 102 -2.62 0.23 14.14
C ASP A 102 -3.71 0.26 13.07
N HIS A 103 -3.47 0.98 11.96
CA HIS A 103 -4.40 1.05 10.86
C HIS A 103 -4.47 -0.29 10.11
N PHE A 104 -3.33 -0.92 9.87
CA PHE A 104 -3.30 -2.25 9.23
C PHE A 104 -3.93 -3.33 10.12
N LEU A 105 -3.73 -3.26 11.44
CA LEU A 105 -4.39 -4.15 12.39
C LEU A 105 -5.91 -4.02 12.37
N GLN A 106 -6.41 -2.79 12.27
CA GLN A 106 -7.84 -2.55 12.11
C GLN A 106 -8.37 -3.22 10.84
N ILE A 107 -7.70 -3.04 9.70
CA ILE A 107 -8.09 -3.67 8.42
C ILE A 107 -8.07 -5.20 8.55
N LEU A 108 -7.01 -5.76 9.12
CA LEU A 108 -6.86 -7.21 9.34
C LEU A 108 -8.04 -7.78 10.15
N GLN A 109 -8.54 -7.04 11.15
CA GLN A 109 -9.64 -7.45 12.01
C GLN A 109 -11.01 -7.26 11.37
N GLU A 110 -11.25 -6.11 10.74
CA GLU A 110 -12.59 -5.63 10.38
C GLU A 110 -12.99 -5.92 8.92
N ASP A 111 -12.04 -5.94 7.99
CA ASP A 111 -12.35 -6.13 6.57
C ASP A 111 -12.60 -7.60 6.19
N ASP A 112 -13.08 -7.78 4.95
CA ASP A 112 -13.27 -9.09 4.35
C ASP A 112 -11.95 -9.86 4.21
N PHE A 113 -12.05 -11.17 3.98
CA PHE A 113 -10.91 -12.07 3.88
C PHE A 113 -9.82 -11.57 2.92
N THR A 114 -10.21 -11.04 1.74
CA THR A 114 -9.24 -10.74 0.70
C THR A 114 -8.46 -9.48 1.02
N VAL A 115 -9.13 -8.47 1.57
CA VAL A 115 -8.48 -7.25 2.05
C VAL A 115 -7.64 -7.53 3.30
N ALA A 116 -8.17 -8.33 4.23
CA ALA A 116 -7.46 -8.72 5.44
C ALA A 116 -6.19 -9.54 5.14
N PHE A 117 -6.20 -10.33 4.06
CA PHE A 117 -5.01 -11.05 3.59
C PHE A 117 -3.91 -10.08 3.13
N GLU A 118 -4.21 -9.08 2.31
CA GLU A 118 -3.22 -8.06 1.94
C GLU A 118 -2.68 -7.30 3.16
N ALA A 119 -3.56 -6.97 4.12
CA ALA A 119 -3.14 -6.34 5.38
C ALA A 119 -2.21 -7.26 6.20
N SER A 120 -2.44 -8.57 6.20
CA SER A 120 -1.55 -9.53 6.87
C SER A 120 -0.15 -9.52 6.26
N THR A 121 -0.04 -9.48 4.93
CA THR A 121 1.24 -9.40 4.20
C THR A 121 1.96 -8.07 4.47
N VAL A 122 1.22 -6.96 4.54
CA VAL A 122 1.78 -5.68 4.97
C VAL A 122 2.38 -5.80 6.37
N ILE A 123 1.60 -6.31 7.34
CA ILE A 123 2.07 -6.41 8.74
C ILE A 123 3.29 -7.32 8.87
N GLU A 124 3.29 -8.48 8.17
CA GLU A 124 4.44 -9.38 8.09
C GLU A 124 5.72 -8.64 7.65
N ASN A 125 5.64 -7.84 6.57
CA ASN A 125 6.77 -7.06 6.07
C ASN A 125 7.19 -5.92 7.02
N LEU A 126 6.29 -5.44 7.88
CA LEU A 126 6.62 -4.43 8.88
C LEU A 126 7.36 -5.02 10.07
N VAL A 127 7.22 -6.31 10.37
CA VAL A 127 7.78 -6.94 11.59
C VAL A 127 9.25 -6.58 11.84
N PRO A 128 10.17 -6.67 10.85
CA PRO A 128 11.58 -6.30 11.06
C PRO A 128 11.80 -4.86 11.52
N HIS A 129 10.88 -3.96 11.19
CA HIS A 129 10.95 -2.51 11.46
C HIS A 129 10.20 -2.11 12.73
N LEU A 130 9.45 -3.03 13.36
CA LEU A 130 8.68 -2.74 14.56
C LEU A 130 9.56 -2.53 15.80
N MET A 131 9.21 -1.50 16.58
CA MET A 131 9.75 -1.28 17.91
C MET A 131 9.30 -2.40 18.87
N PRO A 132 10.05 -2.68 19.97
CA PRO A 132 9.69 -3.74 20.91
C PRO A 132 8.26 -3.64 21.46
N GLU A 133 7.81 -2.42 21.77
CA GLU A 133 6.44 -2.15 22.22
C GLU A 133 5.36 -2.48 21.17
N GLN A 134 5.66 -2.25 19.89
CA GLN A 134 4.78 -2.60 18.77
C GLN A 134 4.74 -4.11 18.56
N ARG A 135 5.88 -4.81 18.71
CA ARG A 135 5.96 -6.28 18.65
C ARG A 135 5.16 -6.93 19.76
N THR A 136 5.30 -6.46 21.00
CA THR A 136 4.48 -6.93 22.13
C THR A 136 2.99 -6.73 21.85
N LYS A 137 2.59 -5.53 21.41
CA LYS A 137 1.20 -5.24 21.04
C LYS A 137 0.69 -6.19 19.95
N LEU A 138 1.48 -6.40 18.89
CA LEU A 138 1.13 -7.27 17.79
C LEU A 138 0.92 -8.71 18.30
N THR A 139 1.86 -9.24 19.08
CA THR A 139 1.74 -10.57 19.70
C THR A 139 0.48 -10.71 20.55
N ASP A 140 0.19 -9.73 21.42
CA ASP A 140 -0.99 -9.75 22.29
C ASP A 140 -2.30 -9.82 21.47
N ILE A 141 -2.37 -9.05 20.38
CA ILE A 141 -3.53 -9.05 19.47
C ILE A 141 -3.66 -10.39 18.74
N LEU A 142 -2.56 -10.93 18.21
CA LEU A 142 -2.57 -12.16 17.43
C LEU A 142 -2.87 -13.41 18.28
N GLN A 143 -2.57 -13.39 19.58
CA GLN A 143 -2.92 -14.49 20.49
C GLN A 143 -4.44 -14.66 20.72
N VAL A 144 -5.18 -13.56 20.65
CA VAL A 144 -6.65 -13.55 20.82
C VAL A 144 -7.38 -13.42 19.47
N PHE A 145 -6.67 -13.65 18.37
CA PHE A 145 -7.21 -13.48 17.03
C PHE A 145 -8.32 -14.51 16.76
N PRO A 146 -9.41 -14.13 16.06
CA PRO A 146 -10.53 -15.03 15.79
C PRO A 146 -10.08 -16.34 15.11
N GLU A 147 -10.61 -17.48 15.57
CA GLU A 147 -10.21 -18.81 15.10
C GLU A 147 -10.40 -18.99 13.58
N ASP A 148 -11.46 -18.40 13.02
CA ASP A 148 -11.79 -18.40 11.61
C ASP A 148 -10.87 -17.52 10.75
N LYS A 149 -10.11 -16.60 11.38
CA LYS A 149 -9.10 -15.75 10.73
C LYS A 149 -7.66 -16.09 11.13
N LYS A 150 -7.45 -17.13 11.94
CA LYS A 150 -6.15 -17.46 12.54
C LYS A 150 -5.03 -17.67 11.53
N PHE A 151 -5.33 -18.23 10.36
CA PHE A 151 -4.34 -18.45 9.30
C PHE A 151 -3.70 -17.13 8.79
N LEU A 152 -4.39 -15.98 8.91
CA LEU A 152 -3.83 -14.67 8.55
C LEU A 152 -2.71 -14.23 9.51
N ALA A 153 -2.67 -14.79 10.72
CA ALA A 153 -1.68 -14.46 11.74
C ALA A 153 -0.44 -15.34 11.68
N GLU A 154 -0.48 -16.47 10.97
CA GLU A 154 0.56 -17.51 11.04
C GLU A 154 1.93 -17.01 10.58
N ASN A 155 1.99 -16.40 9.39
CA ASN A 155 3.25 -15.85 8.87
C ASN A 155 3.77 -14.69 9.74
N ILE A 156 2.88 -13.86 10.28
CA ILE A 156 3.28 -12.73 11.14
C ILE A 156 3.90 -13.25 12.44
N LEU A 157 3.30 -14.28 13.05
CA LEU A 157 3.82 -14.92 14.27
C LEU A 157 5.14 -15.64 14.00
N GLU A 158 5.28 -16.29 12.84
CA GLU A 158 6.53 -16.90 12.42
C GLU A 158 7.63 -15.84 12.29
N GLU A 159 7.36 -14.74 11.58
CA GLU A 159 8.33 -13.64 11.41
C GLU A 159 8.70 -12.99 12.75
N LEU A 160 7.75 -12.82 13.68
CA LEU A 160 8.04 -12.32 15.03
C LEU A 160 9.02 -13.23 15.78
N SER A 161 8.94 -14.56 15.60
CA SER A 161 9.81 -15.53 16.28
C SER A 161 11.26 -15.50 15.80
N TYR A 162 11.52 -15.05 14.56
CA TYR A 162 12.88 -14.91 14.04
C TYR A 162 13.64 -13.70 14.60
N GLN A 163 12.94 -12.84 15.32
CA GLN A 163 13.43 -11.52 15.74
C GLN A 163 13.66 -11.44 17.26
N GLU A 164 13.39 -12.53 17.99
CA GLU A 164 13.74 -12.76 19.40
C GLU A 164 15.19 -13.28 19.56
#